data_AF-A0A850SHI2-F1
#
_entry.id   AF-A0A850SHI2-F1
#
_cell.length_a   1.000
_cell.length_b   1.000
_cell.length_c   1.000
_cell.angle_alpha   90.00
_cell.angle_beta   90.00
_cell.angle_gamma   90.00
#
_symmetry.space_group_name_H-M   'P 1'
#
loop_
_entity.id
_entity.type
_entity.pdbx_description
1 polymer ?
#
loop_
_entity_poly.entity_id
_entity_poly.type
_entity_poly.pdbx_seq_one_letter_code
_entity_poly.pdbx_strand_id
1 'polypeptide(L)'
;MKRYILAAAFFAAMPVFAAKPAASSAHPPGRQMEPATDAGAKAMDHSEHCGLPAGDGVITAVDVAKARATIKHKLIPALGWSDMETPFAVDKAVDLAAFAAGDRVHFLLAPEKKSKGQKIAAMCAADAESGAHAACMASMHKAAMKIASDAGKPCAMDGMDHGAMDHGSMDHGARKKDGAASGDHSQH
;
A
#
# COMPACT_ATOMS: atom_id res chain seq x y z
N MET A 1 -13.64 5.15 -43.19
CA MET A 1 -14.19 6.22 -44.05
C MET A 1 -15.62 6.53 -43.63
N LYS A 2 -15.86 7.47 -42.71
CA LYS A 2 -17.15 8.16 -42.51
C LYS A 2 -16.82 9.45 -41.74
N ARG A 3 -16.91 10.57 -42.46
CA ARG A 3 -16.83 11.98 -42.02
C ARG A 3 -18.27 12.36 -41.57
N TYR A 4 -18.59 13.30 -40.69
CA TYR A 4 -18.33 14.74 -40.63
C TYR A 4 -19.05 15.30 -39.38
N ILE A 5 -18.63 16.47 -38.86
CA ILE A 5 -19.41 17.74 -38.78
C ILE A 5 -18.81 18.62 -37.67
N LEU A 6 -18.32 19.79 -38.11
CA LEU A 6 -17.97 20.98 -37.34
C LEU A 6 -19.25 21.72 -36.91
N ALA A 7 -19.26 22.32 -35.71
CA ALA A 7 -19.98 23.57 -35.45
C ALA A 7 -19.44 24.27 -34.18
N ALA A 8 -18.91 25.48 -34.37
CA ALA A 8 -18.83 26.55 -33.36
C ALA A 8 -20.27 27.00 -32.99
N ALA A 9 -20.59 27.69 -31.89
CA ALA A 9 -20.05 28.96 -31.40
C ALA A 9 -20.81 29.38 -30.11
N PHE A 10 -20.15 30.22 -29.30
CA PHE A 10 -20.67 31.35 -28.49
C PHE A 10 -22.00 31.24 -27.72
N PHE A 11 -21.96 31.44 -26.40
CA PHE A 11 -22.95 32.29 -25.70
C PHE A 11 -22.34 32.98 -24.47
N ALA A 12 -22.81 34.22 -24.25
CA ALA A 12 -22.23 35.25 -23.40
C ALA A 12 -22.74 35.28 -21.94
N ALA A 13 -21.95 35.93 -21.09
CA ALA A 13 -22.18 36.67 -19.84
C ALA A 13 -23.52 36.55 -19.07
N MET A 14 -23.43 36.46 -17.73
CA MET A 14 -23.80 37.54 -16.78
C MET A 14 -23.45 37.17 -15.30
N PRO A 15 -23.27 38.16 -14.39
CA PRO A 15 -22.73 37.99 -13.03
C PRO A 15 -23.80 38.05 -11.91
N VAL A 16 -23.31 37.97 -10.66
CA VAL A 16 -23.94 38.31 -9.36
C VAL A 16 -24.51 37.15 -8.55
N PHE A 17 -23.79 36.80 -7.47
CA PHE A 17 -24.42 36.60 -6.15
C PHE A 17 -23.42 36.99 -5.06
N ALA A 18 -23.70 38.08 -4.36
CA ALA A 18 -23.04 38.44 -3.11
C ALA A 18 -23.83 37.83 -1.95
N ALA A 19 -23.20 36.99 -1.14
CA ALA A 19 -23.70 36.60 0.17
C ALA A 19 -22.51 36.39 1.13
N LYS A 20 -22.49 37.17 2.22
CA LYS A 20 -21.54 37.10 3.34
C LYS A 20 -21.64 35.76 4.07
N PRO A 21 -20.56 35.35 4.75
CA PRO A 21 -20.72 34.92 6.12
C PRO A 21 -19.81 35.69 7.09
N ALA A 22 -20.33 35.84 8.31
CA ALA A 22 -19.68 36.43 9.47
C ALA A 22 -18.53 35.54 9.96
N ALA A 23 -17.43 36.15 10.38
CA ALA A 23 -16.41 35.50 11.20
C ALA A 23 -16.30 36.24 12.52
N SER A 24 -16.81 35.61 13.57
CA SER A 24 -16.59 35.98 14.96
C SER A 24 -15.81 34.83 15.62
N SER A 25 -14.59 35.10 16.07
CA SER A 25 -14.01 34.63 17.33
C SER A 25 -12.51 34.80 17.27
N ALA A 26 -12.03 35.77 18.03
CA ALA A 26 -10.65 35.85 18.47
C ALA A 26 -10.31 34.57 19.27
N HIS A 27 -9.34 33.81 18.79
CA HIS A 27 -8.68 32.77 19.56
C HIS A 27 -7.49 33.41 20.30
N PRO A 28 -7.26 33.11 21.59
CA PRO A 28 -6.01 33.46 22.27
C PRO A 28 -4.84 32.67 21.66
N PRO A 29 -3.59 33.18 21.75
CA PRO A 29 -2.42 32.47 21.25
C PRO A 29 -2.14 31.25 22.14
N GLY A 30 -2.70 30.11 21.74
CA GLY A 30 -2.19 28.80 22.14
C GLY A 30 -0.77 28.65 21.60
N ARG A 31 0.15 28.23 22.47
CA ARG A 31 1.54 27.93 22.16
C ARG A 31 1.62 27.11 20.87
N GLN A 32 2.24 27.69 19.84
CA GLN A 32 2.58 26.95 18.63
C GLN A 32 3.56 25.87 19.05
N MET A 33 3.14 24.62 18.97
CA MET A 33 4.07 23.51 18.94
C MET A 33 4.82 23.65 17.61
N GLU A 34 6.10 24.00 17.71
CA GLU A 34 7.04 24.03 16.58
C GLU A 34 6.97 22.69 15.85
N PRO A 35 6.80 22.66 14.51
CA PRO A 35 6.90 21.41 13.77
C PRO A 35 8.35 20.91 13.90
N ALA A 36 8.52 19.77 14.55
CA ALA A 36 9.79 19.07 14.63
C ALA A 36 10.35 18.89 13.21
N THR A 37 11.49 19.51 12.96
CA THR A 37 12.23 19.32 11.73
C THR A 37 12.94 17.98 11.75
N ASP A 38 12.82 17.30 10.61
CA ASP A 38 13.64 16.21 10.08
C ASP A 38 13.29 14.76 10.50
N ALA A 39 13.06 13.97 9.45
CA ALA A 39 13.15 12.51 9.39
C ALA A 39 12.04 11.61 9.99
N GLY A 40 10.77 12.03 10.04
CA GLY A 40 9.70 11.16 10.58
C GLY A 40 8.34 11.13 9.88
N ALA A 41 8.08 11.98 8.89
CA ALA A 41 6.78 12.04 8.24
C ALA A 41 6.94 12.21 6.72
N LYS A 42 7.38 11.15 6.05
CA LYS A 42 6.97 10.98 4.65
C LYS A 42 5.44 10.85 4.73
N ALA A 43 4.72 11.77 4.09
CA ALA A 43 3.31 11.57 3.79
C ALA A 43 3.13 10.13 3.32
N MET A 44 2.09 9.45 3.78
CA MET A 44 1.77 8.06 3.46
C MET A 44 1.61 7.92 1.94
N ASP A 45 2.73 7.82 1.23
CA ASP A 45 2.80 7.73 -0.21
C ASP A 45 2.63 6.25 -0.55
N HIS A 46 1.43 5.89 -1.01
CA HIS A 46 1.12 4.52 -1.42
C HIS A 46 1.91 4.06 -2.65
N SER A 47 2.79 4.91 -3.21
CA SER A 47 3.66 4.59 -4.34
C SER A 47 4.93 3.87 -3.93
N GLU A 48 5.16 3.66 -2.64
CA GLU A 48 6.23 2.81 -2.13
C GLU A 48 5.67 1.82 -1.11
N HIS A 49 6.22 0.61 -1.15
CA HIS A 49 5.93 -0.40 -0.15
C HIS A 49 7.26 -0.93 0.36
N CYS A 50 7.55 -0.78 1.65
CA CYS A 50 8.82 -1.26 2.22
C CYS A 50 10.08 -0.61 1.59
N GLY A 51 9.98 0.63 1.12
CA GLY A 51 11.07 1.31 0.39
C GLY A 51 11.33 0.75 -1.01
N LEU A 52 10.40 -0.07 -1.53
CA LEU A 52 10.38 -0.54 -2.90
C LEU A 52 9.33 0.23 -3.69
N PRO A 53 9.63 0.71 -4.91
CA PRO A 53 8.67 1.39 -5.75
C PRO A 53 7.48 0.47 -6.09
N ALA A 54 6.27 0.99 -5.95
CA ALA A 54 5.05 0.35 -6.41
C ALA A 54 4.41 1.17 -7.51
N GLY A 55 3.61 0.53 -8.35
CA GLY A 55 2.91 1.20 -9.44
C GLY A 55 1.59 0.54 -9.79
N ASP A 56 0.76 1.33 -10.45
CA ASP A 56 -0.53 0.96 -10.99
C ASP A 56 -0.45 0.99 -12.51
N GLY A 57 -1.11 0.06 -13.19
CA GLY A 57 -1.14 0.10 -14.65
C GLY A 57 -2.11 -0.86 -15.29
N VAL A 58 -2.11 -0.82 -16.62
CA VAL A 58 -2.81 -1.79 -17.48
C VAL A 58 -1.78 -2.58 -18.26
N ILE A 59 -1.89 -3.90 -18.23
CA ILE A 59 -1.04 -4.77 -19.05
C ILE A 59 -1.41 -4.57 -20.51
N THR A 60 -0.43 -4.32 -21.36
CA THR A 60 -0.63 -4.18 -22.82
C THR A 60 -0.06 -5.34 -23.60
N ALA A 61 0.89 -6.09 -23.03
CA ALA A 61 1.36 -7.37 -23.57
C ALA A 61 1.95 -8.28 -22.48
N VAL A 62 1.87 -9.60 -22.69
CA VAL A 62 2.48 -10.61 -21.82
C VAL A 62 3.30 -11.57 -22.68
N ASP A 63 4.56 -11.80 -22.30
CA ASP A 63 5.45 -12.80 -22.88
C ASP A 63 5.95 -13.75 -21.78
N VAL A 64 5.19 -14.83 -21.55
CA VAL A 64 5.49 -15.84 -20.52
C VAL A 64 6.82 -16.54 -20.80
N ALA A 65 7.15 -16.79 -22.08
CA ALA A 65 8.38 -17.47 -22.46
C ALA A 65 9.63 -16.64 -22.12
N LYS A 66 9.54 -15.31 -22.25
CA LYS A 66 10.63 -14.39 -21.88
C LYS A 66 10.53 -13.84 -20.46
N ALA A 67 9.49 -14.21 -19.71
CA ALA A 67 9.16 -13.64 -18.39
C ALA A 67 9.12 -12.09 -18.43
N ARG A 68 8.37 -11.52 -19.38
CA ARG A 68 8.21 -10.08 -19.51
C ARG A 68 6.74 -9.68 -19.62
N ALA A 69 6.40 -8.57 -18.97
CA ALA A 69 5.11 -7.91 -19.10
C ALA A 69 5.32 -6.47 -19.57
N THR A 70 4.58 -6.05 -20.57
CA THR A 70 4.51 -4.64 -20.98
C THR A 70 3.31 -4.02 -20.27
N ILE A 71 3.57 -2.98 -19.49
CA ILE A 71 2.55 -2.30 -18.69
C ILE A 71 2.55 -0.82 -19.06
N LYS A 72 1.36 -0.32 -19.40
CA LYS A 72 1.08 1.11 -19.41
C LYS A 72 0.80 1.53 -17.97
N HIS A 73 1.86 1.94 -17.28
CA HIS A 73 1.80 2.35 -15.90
C HIS A 73 1.42 3.83 -15.78
N LYS A 74 0.79 4.18 -14.65
CA LYS A 74 0.63 5.57 -14.21
C LYS A 74 1.97 6.10 -13.67
N LEU A 75 2.00 7.38 -13.27
CA LEU A 75 3.12 8.00 -12.57
C LEU A 75 3.63 7.09 -11.46
N ILE A 76 4.95 6.89 -11.40
CA ILE A 76 5.65 6.20 -10.30
C ILE A 76 6.55 7.24 -9.64
N PRO A 77 6.03 8.01 -8.65
CA PRO A 77 6.76 9.10 -8.00
C PRO A 77 8.10 8.67 -7.41
N ALA A 78 8.16 7.47 -6.82
CA ALA A 78 9.35 6.88 -6.22
C ALA A 78 10.55 6.78 -7.17
N LEU A 79 10.29 6.66 -8.48
CA LEU A 79 11.31 6.60 -9.52
C LEU A 79 11.39 7.89 -10.37
N GLY A 80 10.50 8.85 -10.14
CA GLY A 80 10.35 10.04 -10.98
C GLY A 80 9.88 9.71 -12.41
N TRP A 81 9.25 8.56 -12.63
CA TRP A 81 8.79 8.12 -13.95
C TRP A 81 7.38 8.59 -14.21
N SER A 82 7.15 9.28 -15.33
CA SER A 82 5.81 9.66 -15.82
C SER A 82 5.01 8.46 -16.32
N ASP A 83 3.71 8.66 -16.52
CA ASP A 83 2.82 7.70 -17.19
C ASP A 83 3.40 7.28 -18.54
N MET A 84 3.75 6.00 -18.68
CA MET A 84 4.40 5.47 -19.87
C MET A 84 4.13 3.97 -20.02
N GLU A 85 4.29 3.48 -21.24
CA GLU A 85 4.32 2.05 -21.52
C GLU A 85 5.75 1.51 -21.42
N THR A 86 5.98 0.58 -20.50
CA THR A 86 7.32 0.06 -20.21
C THR A 86 7.29 -1.47 -20.16
N PRO A 87 8.23 -2.16 -20.84
CA PRO A 87 8.37 -3.60 -20.70
C PRO A 87 9.27 -3.95 -19.50
N PHE A 88 8.69 -4.60 -18.51
CA PHE A 88 9.38 -5.06 -17.31
C PHE A 88 9.76 -6.54 -17.42
N ALA A 89 10.94 -6.88 -16.90
CA ALA A 89 11.21 -8.26 -16.54
C ALA A 89 10.37 -8.65 -15.32
N VAL A 90 9.96 -9.91 -15.25
CA VAL A 90 9.09 -10.43 -14.19
C VAL A 90 9.86 -11.49 -13.40
N ASP A 91 9.84 -11.38 -12.07
CA ASP A 91 10.45 -12.36 -11.19
C ASP A 91 9.69 -13.69 -11.25
N LYS A 92 10.40 -14.80 -11.05
CA LYS A 92 9.82 -16.15 -11.06
C LYS A 92 8.76 -16.36 -9.99
N ALA A 93 8.74 -15.54 -8.94
CA ALA A 93 7.70 -15.57 -7.92
C ALA A 93 6.32 -15.13 -8.42
N VAL A 94 6.24 -14.44 -9.56
CA VAL A 94 4.98 -13.99 -10.16
C VAL A 94 4.54 -14.98 -11.23
N ASP A 95 3.34 -15.53 -11.06
CA ASP A 95 2.70 -16.36 -12.09
C ASP A 95 2.16 -15.46 -13.21
N LEU A 96 2.98 -15.26 -14.23
CA LEU A 96 2.64 -14.39 -15.35
C LEU A 96 1.54 -14.98 -16.26
N ALA A 97 1.29 -16.29 -16.19
CA ALA A 97 0.23 -16.94 -16.96
C ALA A 97 -1.19 -16.64 -16.44
N ALA A 98 -1.29 -16.13 -15.21
CA ALA A 98 -2.55 -15.70 -14.59
C ALA A 98 -3.06 -14.33 -15.11
N PHE A 99 -2.31 -13.67 -16.00
CA PHE A 99 -2.59 -12.32 -16.48
C PHE A 99 -2.64 -12.25 -18.01
N ALA A 100 -3.40 -11.29 -18.52
CA ALA A 100 -3.55 -11.00 -19.93
C ALA A 100 -3.46 -9.50 -20.23
N ALA A 101 -3.30 -9.16 -21.51
CA ALA A 101 -3.43 -7.79 -21.95
C ALA A 101 -4.86 -7.27 -21.68
N GLY A 102 -4.95 -6.07 -21.12
CA GLY A 102 -6.18 -5.43 -20.65
C GLY A 102 -6.36 -5.47 -19.14
N ASP A 103 -5.66 -6.35 -18.43
CA ASP A 103 -5.79 -6.46 -16.97
C ASP A 103 -5.22 -5.23 -16.28
N ARG A 104 -5.99 -4.69 -15.33
CA ARG A 104 -5.48 -3.68 -14.40
C ARG A 104 -4.76 -4.35 -13.26
N VAL A 105 -3.58 -3.84 -12.94
CA VAL A 105 -2.72 -4.42 -11.93
C VAL A 105 -2.11 -3.37 -11.03
N HIS A 106 -1.88 -3.74 -9.78
CA HIS A 106 -0.85 -3.13 -8.95
C HIS A 106 0.37 -4.04 -8.95
N PHE A 107 1.55 -3.46 -9.06
CA PHE A 107 2.80 -4.20 -9.11
C PHE A 107 3.84 -3.56 -8.20
N LEU A 108 4.72 -4.41 -7.67
CA LEU A 108 5.86 -4.01 -6.86
C LEU A 108 7.13 -4.19 -7.70
N LEU A 109 7.96 -3.16 -7.76
CA LEU A 109 9.25 -3.19 -8.42
C LEU A 109 10.35 -3.50 -7.42
N ALA A 110 11.33 -4.30 -7.87
CA ALA A 110 12.55 -4.55 -7.15
C ALA A 110 13.76 -4.29 -8.05
N PRO A 111 14.91 -3.89 -7.48
CA PRO A 111 16.14 -3.77 -8.23
C PRO A 111 16.52 -5.11 -8.88
N GLU A 112 16.92 -5.05 -10.14
CA GLU A 112 17.46 -6.20 -10.82
C GLU A 112 18.90 -6.47 -10.32
N LYS A 113 19.22 -7.73 -9.99
CA LYS A 113 20.57 -8.07 -9.49
C LYS A 113 21.65 -7.96 -10.57
N LYS A 114 21.29 -8.08 -11.85
CA LYS A 114 22.22 -8.17 -12.98
C LYS A 114 22.35 -6.87 -13.77
N SER A 115 21.45 -5.92 -13.57
CA SER A 115 21.37 -4.66 -14.32
C SER A 115 20.96 -3.52 -13.40
N LYS A 116 21.22 -2.27 -13.76
CA LYS A 116 20.69 -1.09 -13.03
C LYS A 116 19.17 -0.86 -13.25
N GLY A 117 18.45 -1.89 -13.70
CA GLY A 117 17.03 -1.85 -14.02
C GLY A 117 16.13 -2.26 -12.86
N GLN A 118 14.83 -2.18 -13.09
CA GLN A 118 13.79 -2.66 -12.18
C GLN A 118 13.08 -3.86 -12.80
N LYS A 119 12.65 -4.80 -11.96
CA LYS A 119 11.80 -5.93 -12.35
C LYS A 119 10.56 -5.99 -11.46
N ILE A 120 9.49 -6.57 -11.98
CA ILE A 120 8.27 -6.84 -11.19
C ILE A 120 8.54 -8.02 -10.27
N ALA A 121 8.43 -7.79 -8.97
CA ALA A 121 8.65 -8.80 -7.92
C ALA A 121 7.35 -9.37 -7.35
N ALA A 122 6.26 -8.62 -7.45
CA ALA A 122 4.91 -9.07 -7.11
C ALA A 122 3.89 -8.30 -7.96
N MET A 123 2.77 -8.93 -8.29
CA MET A 123 1.72 -8.32 -9.12
C MET A 123 0.35 -8.86 -8.69
N CYS A 124 -0.62 -7.97 -8.60
CA CYS A 124 -1.98 -8.27 -8.19
C CYS A 124 -2.98 -7.64 -9.16
N ALA A 125 -3.98 -8.41 -9.57
CA ALA A 125 -5.10 -7.87 -10.32
C ALA A 125 -5.88 -6.86 -9.46
N ALA A 126 -6.04 -5.64 -9.98
CA ALA A 126 -6.79 -4.58 -9.31
C ALA A 126 -8.29 -4.90 -9.26
N ASP A 127 -8.77 -5.66 -10.25
CA ASP A 127 -10.18 -6.04 -10.41
C ASP A 127 -10.53 -7.41 -9.83
N ALA A 128 -9.62 -8.00 -9.05
CA ALA A 128 -9.91 -9.24 -8.33
C ALA A 128 -11.04 -9.04 -7.31
N GLU A 129 -11.81 -10.10 -7.04
CA GLU A 129 -12.80 -10.11 -5.96
C GLU A 129 -12.16 -9.63 -4.65
N SER A 130 -12.86 -8.85 -3.84
CA SER A 130 -12.26 -8.10 -2.72
C SER A 130 -11.44 -8.97 -1.76
N GLY A 131 -11.86 -10.22 -1.52
CA GLY A 131 -11.10 -11.18 -0.71
C GLY A 131 -9.79 -11.64 -1.36
N ALA A 132 -9.83 -11.94 -2.66
CA ALA A 132 -8.65 -12.35 -3.43
C ALA A 132 -7.66 -11.18 -3.60
N HIS A 133 -8.18 -9.97 -3.83
CA HIS A 133 -7.36 -8.77 -3.92
C HIS A 133 -6.62 -8.49 -2.60
N ALA A 134 -7.31 -8.54 -1.46
CA ALA A 134 -6.70 -8.32 -0.15
C ALA A 134 -5.62 -9.38 0.17
N ALA A 135 -5.88 -10.65 -0.10
CA ALA A 135 -4.90 -11.72 0.07
C ALA A 135 -3.66 -11.54 -0.84
N CYS A 136 -3.89 -11.05 -2.06
CA CYS A 136 -2.81 -10.73 -2.98
C CYS A 136 -1.96 -9.58 -2.46
N MET A 137 -2.56 -8.49 -1.98
CA MET A 137 -1.83 -7.36 -1.39
C MET A 137 -1.05 -7.75 -0.14
N ALA A 138 -1.59 -8.63 0.71
CA ALA A 138 -0.85 -9.18 1.84
C ALA A 138 0.38 -10.00 1.39
N SER A 139 0.26 -10.73 0.28
CA SER A 139 1.37 -11.45 -0.33
C SER A 139 2.42 -10.51 -0.93
N MET A 140 2.00 -9.39 -1.54
CA MET A 140 2.90 -8.31 -1.97
C MET A 140 3.66 -7.72 -0.79
N HIS A 141 3.00 -7.51 0.35
CA HIS A 141 3.65 -7.02 1.56
C HIS A 141 4.73 -7.98 2.05
N LYS A 142 4.41 -9.27 2.14
CA LYS A 142 5.38 -10.29 2.52
C LYS A 142 6.58 -10.34 1.57
N ALA A 143 6.33 -10.22 0.26
CA ALA A 143 7.39 -10.16 -0.74
C ALA A 143 8.30 -8.93 -0.52
N ALA A 144 7.69 -7.76 -0.30
CA ALA A 144 8.41 -6.52 -0.04
C ALA A 144 9.27 -6.60 1.21
N MET A 145 8.70 -7.09 2.33
CA MET A 145 9.42 -7.35 3.58
C MET A 145 10.65 -8.23 3.36
N LYS A 146 10.47 -9.32 2.60
CA LYS A 146 11.55 -10.24 2.29
C LYS A 146 12.65 -9.58 1.45
N ILE A 147 12.28 -8.86 0.39
CA ILE A 147 13.23 -8.20 -0.52
C ILE A 147 14.01 -7.11 0.22
N ALA A 148 13.33 -6.32 1.05
CA ALA A 148 13.93 -5.25 1.83
C ALA A 148 14.92 -5.83 2.88
N SER A 149 14.53 -6.91 3.56
CA SER A 149 15.41 -7.65 4.48
C SER A 149 16.64 -8.24 3.77
N ASP A 150 16.46 -8.86 2.59
CA ASP A 150 17.55 -9.40 1.78
C ASP A 150 18.51 -8.28 1.29
N ALA A 151 18.02 -7.04 1.17
CA ALA A 151 18.80 -5.86 0.81
C ALA A 151 19.46 -5.16 2.02
N GLY A 152 19.32 -5.69 3.23
CA GLY A 152 19.86 -5.09 4.46
C GLY A 152 19.16 -3.79 4.86
N LYS A 153 17.98 -3.51 4.29
CA LYS A 153 17.13 -2.36 4.58
C LYS A 153 15.77 -2.91 5.02
N PRO A 154 15.65 -3.48 6.23
CA PRO A 154 14.37 -4.00 6.68
C PRO A 154 13.33 -2.89 6.59
N CYS A 155 12.11 -3.23 6.19
CA CYS A 155 11.05 -2.25 6.18
C CYS A 155 10.91 -1.70 7.59
N ALA A 156 11.01 -0.39 7.73
CA ALA A 156 10.71 0.27 8.98
C ALA A 156 9.24 -0.02 9.32
N MET A 157 9.04 -0.94 10.26
CA MET A 157 7.87 -0.91 11.14
C MET A 157 8.17 0.00 12.34
N ASP A 158 9.32 0.71 12.32
CA ASP A 158 9.77 1.70 13.30
C ASP A 158 8.81 2.91 13.27
N GLY A 159 7.76 2.80 14.06
CA GLY A 159 6.66 3.75 14.14
C GLY A 159 5.36 3.15 14.68
N MET A 160 5.22 1.81 14.68
CA MET A 160 4.25 1.13 15.55
C MET A 160 4.93 0.89 16.90
N ASP A 161 4.90 1.89 17.77
CA ASP A 161 5.14 1.67 19.18
C ASP A 161 4.07 0.67 19.68
N HIS A 162 4.45 -0.58 19.83
CA HIS A 162 3.71 -1.56 20.65
C HIS A 162 4.03 -1.36 22.14
N GLY A 163 4.71 -0.26 22.50
CA GLY A 163 5.11 0.15 23.84
C GLY A 163 4.01 0.81 24.65
N ALA A 164 2.75 0.41 24.44
CA ALA A 164 1.65 0.61 25.38
C ALA A 164 0.46 -0.32 25.09
N MET A 165 0.69 -1.60 24.76
CA MET A 165 -0.30 -2.60 25.16
C MET A 165 -0.05 -2.91 26.63
N ASP A 166 -0.72 -2.15 27.50
CA ASP A 166 -0.96 -2.58 28.86
C ASP A 166 -1.75 -3.90 28.78
N HIS A 167 -1.06 -5.02 28.98
CA HIS A 167 -1.70 -6.29 29.33
C HIS A 167 -2.09 -6.29 30.82
N GLY A 168 -2.51 -5.13 31.33
CA GLY A 168 -3.06 -4.98 32.67
C GLY A 168 -4.40 -5.70 32.72
N SER A 169 -4.35 -6.92 33.25
CA SER A 169 -5.48 -7.76 33.60
C SER A 169 -6.08 -8.59 32.44
N MET A 170 -5.30 -9.54 31.94
CA MET A 170 -5.87 -10.85 31.62
C MET A 170 -5.64 -11.77 32.83
N ASP A 171 -6.63 -11.78 33.72
CA ASP A 171 -6.76 -12.74 34.82
C ASP A 171 -6.84 -14.15 34.21
N HIS A 172 -5.71 -14.86 34.23
CA HIS A 172 -5.71 -16.30 34.04
C HIS A 172 -6.05 -16.94 35.37
N GLY A 173 -7.36 -16.97 35.64
CA GLY A 173 -8.06 -17.93 36.49
C GLY A 173 -7.26 -18.46 37.66
N ALA A 174 -7.61 -17.96 38.85
CA ALA A 174 -7.33 -18.55 40.15
C ALA A 174 -7.26 -20.10 40.09
N ARG A 175 -6.05 -20.63 39.97
CA ARG A 175 -5.75 -22.00 40.39
C ARG A 175 -5.77 -21.99 41.92
N LYS A 176 -6.93 -22.22 42.51
CA LYS A 176 -7.03 -22.55 43.93
C LYS A 176 -6.59 -24.00 44.10
N LYS A 177 -5.28 -24.20 44.22
CA LYS A 177 -4.70 -25.42 44.80
C LYS A 177 -4.76 -25.31 46.33
N ASP A 178 -5.45 -26.30 46.89
CA ASP A 178 -5.11 -27.05 48.11
C ASP A 178 -5.14 -26.32 49.47
N GLY A 179 -5.95 -26.85 50.40
CA GLY A 179 -5.79 -26.53 51.82
C GLY A 179 -6.96 -26.87 52.76
N ALA A 180 -7.16 -28.17 53.01
CA ALA A 180 -7.58 -28.81 54.28
C ALA A 180 -8.93 -28.47 54.96
N ALA A 181 -9.78 -29.49 55.13
CA ALA A 181 -10.45 -29.82 56.41
C ALA A 181 -11.04 -31.25 56.40
N SER A 182 -10.54 -32.07 57.32
CA SER A 182 -11.10 -33.22 58.05
C SER A 182 -12.30 -34.04 57.51
N GLY A 183 -12.16 -35.37 57.56
CA GLY A 183 -13.29 -36.30 57.55
C GLY A 183 -12.88 -37.77 57.53
N ASP A 184 -12.69 -38.34 58.72
CA ASP A 184 -12.42 -39.73 59.10
C ASP A 184 -13.51 -40.74 58.69
N HIS A 185 -13.16 -41.82 57.97
CA HIS A 185 -13.73 -43.20 58.05
C HIS A 185 -12.95 -44.12 57.07
N SER A 186 -11.97 -44.92 57.51
CA SER A 186 -12.01 -46.16 58.29
C SER A 186 -12.50 -47.40 57.50
N GLN A 187 -11.48 -48.11 57.00
CA GLN A 187 -11.26 -49.57 56.97
C GLN A 187 -12.16 -50.53 56.15
N HIS A 188 -11.40 -51.29 55.33
CA HIS A 188 -11.56 -52.68 54.86
C HIS A 188 -12.47 -52.94 53.66
#